data_AF-A0A9Q1MUS6-F1
#
_entry.id   AF-A0A9Q1MUS6-F1
#
_cell.length_a   1.000
_cell.length_b   1.000
_cell.length_c   1.000
_cell.angle_alpha   90.00
_cell.angle_beta   90.00
_cell.angle_gamma   90.00
#
_symmetry.space_group_name_H-M   'P 1'
#
loop_
_entity.id
_entity.type
_entity.pdbx_description
1 polymer ?
#
loop_
_entity_poly.entity_id
_entity_poly.type
_entity_poly.pdbx_seq_one_letter_code
_entity_poly.pdbx_strand_id
1 'polypeptide(L)'
;MATTMDCRNWDEDIYRDSILLDRESQSRTVFRTAFALNPNPHPNHNSYPDLIVATISDGSIASFSISSCLELNYAGNSLVPVPESSWLVQGHEGPAYDVKFYGNHEDSLLLSCGDDGRIRGWKWKEMLESKESAQGSDTFKLQ
;
A
#
# COMPACT_ATOMS: atom_id res chain seq x y z
N MET A 1 14.99 10.14 31.28
CA MET A 1 14.39 9.27 32.31
C MET A 1 14.41 7.86 31.75
N ALA A 2 15.14 6.94 32.39
CA ALA A 2 15.18 5.55 31.94
C ALA A 2 13.88 4.86 32.37
N THR A 3 13.11 4.36 31.41
CA THR A 3 11.95 3.51 31.68
C THR A 3 12.47 2.21 32.29
N THR A 4 12.22 2.01 33.58
CA THR A 4 12.48 0.73 34.25
C THR A 4 11.61 -0.32 33.56
N MET A 5 12.23 -1.19 32.76
CA MET A 5 11.53 -2.24 32.04
C MET A 5 11.11 -3.31 33.06
N ASP A 6 9.83 -3.33 33.41
CA ASP A 6 9.26 -4.29 34.37
C ASP A 6 8.96 -5.62 33.67
N CYS A 7 9.73 -6.65 34.01
CA CYS A 7 9.60 -7.99 33.43
C CYS A 7 8.54 -8.87 34.09
N ARG A 8 7.82 -8.38 35.11
CA ARG A 8 6.79 -9.18 35.82
C ARG A 8 5.52 -9.40 34.99
N ASN A 9 5.26 -8.52 34.02
CA ASN A 9 4.13 -8.60 33.10
C ASN A 9 4.60 -8.94 31.67
N TRP A 10 5.70 -9.69 31.56
CA TRP A 10 6.20 -10.13 30.25
C TRP A 10 5.17 -11.04 29.58
N ASP A 11 4.72 -10.60 28.41
CA ASP A 11 3.86 -11.39 27.53
C ASP A 11 4.70 -11.87 26.35
N GLU A 12 5.10 -13.13 26.39
CA GLU A 12 5.95 -13.73 25.37
C GLU A 12 5.24 -13.80 24.01
N ASP A 13 3.92 -14.02 24.01
CA ASP A 13 3.15 -14.18 22.78
C ASP A 13 3.02 -12.83 22.08
N ILE A 14 2.65 -11.76 22.80
CA ILE A 14 2.60 -10.40 22.23
C ILE A 14 3.98 -9.97 21.71
N TYR A 15 5.05 -10.23 22.47
CA TYR A 15 6.39 -9.87 22.03
C TYR A 15 6.79 -10.65 20.76
N ARG A 16 6.57 -11.97 20.75
CA ARG A 16 6.88 -12.81 19.58
C ARG A 16 6.10 -12.34 18.35
N ASP A 17 4.81 -12.09 18.51
CA ASP A 17 3.94 -11.64 17.41
C ASP A 17 4.39 -10.27 16.88
N SER A 18 4.82 -9.35 17.76
CA SER A 18 5.36 -8.05 17.34
C SER A 18 6.62 -8.20 16.47
N ILE A 19 7.56 -9.08 16.85
CA ILE A 19 8.77 -9.33 16.06
C ILE A 19 8.40 -9.98 14.72
N LEU A 20 7.49 -10.95 14.72
CA LEU A 20 7.09 -11.63 13.51
C LEU A 20 6.42 -10.65 12.54
N LEU A 21 5.54 -9.79 13.03
CA LEU A 21 4.88 -8.77 12.22
C LEU A 21 5.87 -7.75 11.65
N ASP A 22 6.80 -7.25 12.49
CA ASP A 22 7.84 -6.31 12.05
C ASP A 22 8.74 -6.94 10.98
N ARG A 23 9.16 -8.19 11.19
CA ARG A 23 9.99 -8.93 10.22
C ARG A 23 9.25 -9.23 8.94
N GLU A 24 7.98 -9.63 9.03
CA GLU A 24 7.15 -9.89 7.87
C GLU A 24 7.00 -8.63 7.02
N SER A 25 6.77 -7.47 7.65
CA SER A 25 6.70 -6.17 6.97
C SER A 25 8.02 -5.75 6.32
N GLN A 26 9.15 -5.95 7.01
CA GLN A 26 10.48 -5.58 6.52
C GLN A 26 11.04 -6.55 5.47
N SER A 27 10.58 -7.80 5.45
CA SER A 27 11.10 -8.85 4.54
C SER A 27 10.27 -8.99 3.26
N ARG A 28 9.29 -8.11 3.04
CA ARG A 28 8.46 -8.14 1.84
C ARG A 28 9.28 -7.80 0.61
N THR A 29 9.19 -8.64 -0.41
CA THR A 29 9.81 -8.36 -1.71
C THR A 29 8.77 -7.76 -2.64
N VAL A 30 9.12 -6.64 -3.28
CA VAL A 30 8.33 -6.07 -4.37
C VAL A 30 8.77 -6.71 -5.68
N PHE A 31 7.85 -7.37 -6.38
CA PHE A 31 8.15 -8.07 -7.63
C PHE A 31 7.97 -7.19 -8.86
N ARG A 32 6.88 -6.42 -8.90
CA ARG A 32 6.56 -5.52 -10.01
C ARG A 32 5.96 -4.22 -9.50
N THR A 33 6.35 -3.11 -10.12
CA THR A 33 5.69 -1.81 -9.96
C THR A 33 5.14 -1.31 -11.28
N ALA A 34 4.07 -0.52 -11.21
CA ALA A 34 3.47 0.18 -12.34
C ALA A 34 3.06 1.59 -11.93
N PHE A 35 3.26 2.56 -12.81
CA PHE A 35 2.67 3.89 -12.61
C PHE A 35 1.17 3.81 -12.77
N ALA A 36 0.44 4.37 -11.81
CA ALA A 36 -1.00 4.46 -11.89
C ALA A 36 -1.44 5.31 -13.09
N LEU A 37 -2.60 4.99 -13.67
CA LEU A 37 -3.24 5.89 -14.61
C LEU A 37 -3.83 7.08 -13.85
N ASN A 38 -3.65 8.29 -14.40
CA ASN A 38 -4.30 9.47 -13.86
C ASN A 38 -5.80 9.40 -14.22
N PRO A 39 -6.71 9.31 -13.23
CA PRO A 39 -8.14 9.25 -13.51
C PRO A 39 -8.69 10.59 -14.00
N ASN A 40 -7.97 11.70 -13.82
CA ASN A 40 -8.50 13.03 -14.08
C ASN A 40 -8.49 13.34 -15.59
N PRO A 41 -9.67 13.56 -16.22
CA PRO A 41 -9.76 13.83 -17.65
C PRO A 41 -9.47 15.29 -18.01
N HIS A 42 -9.20 16.17 -17.03
CA HIS A 42 -8.90 17.57 -17.29
C HIS A 42 -7.38 17.79 -17.50
N PRO A 43 -6.93 18.15 -18.70
CA PRO A 43 -5.51 18.25 -19.06
C PRO A 43 -4.92 19.61 -18.67
N ASN A 44 -5.31 20.17 -17.52
CA ASN A 44 -4.71 21.40 -17.02
C ASN A 44 -3.40 21.09 -16.30
N HIS A 45 -2.34 20.99 -17.10
CA HIS A 45 -0.95 21.18 -16.72
C HIS A 45 -0.37 20.12 -15.75
N ASN A 46 0.41 19.20 -16.31
CA ASN A 46 1.46 18.46 -15.57
C ASN A 46 0.98 17.56 -14.41
N SER A 47 -0.19 16.93 -14.54
CA SER A 47 -0.69 15.97 -13.55
C SER A 47 -0.04 14.60 -13.80
N TYR A 48 1.22 14.45 -13.43
CA TYR A 48 1.90 13.15 -13.38
C TYR A 48 1.18 12.23 -12.39
N PRO A 49 1.17 10.92 -12.63
CA PRO A 49 0.62 10.00 -11.65
C PRO A 49 1.44 10.11 -10.37
N ASP A 50 0.82 10.53 -9.27
CA ASP A 50 1.45 10.58 -7.94
C ASP A 50 1.49 9.19 -7.28
N LEU A 51 0.87 8.18 -7.90
CA LEU A 51 0.77 6.84 -7.34
C LEU A 51 1.53 5.82 -8.16
N ILE A 52 2.26 4.96 -7.46
CA ILE A 52 2.75 3.68 -7.97
C ILE A 52 1.92 2.56 -7.36
N VAL A 53 1.67 1.51 -8.14
CA VAL A 53 1.09 0.27 -7.65
C VAL A 53 2.17 -0.80 -7.69
N ALA A 54 2.29 -1.55 -6.61
CA ALA A 54 3.27 -2.60 -6.44
C ALA A 54 2.60 -3.94 -6.10
N THR A 55 3.23 -5.02 -6.54
CA THR A 55 2.88 -6.40 -6.17
C THR A 55 3.94 -6.97 -5.25
N ILE A 56 3.48 -7.74 -4.26
CA ILE A 56 4.27 -8.09 -3.10
C ILE A 56 4.28 -9.60 -2.88
N SER A 57 5.35 -10.09 -2.27
CA SER A 57 5.58 -11.51 -1.96
C SER A 57 4.58 -12.18 -1.04
N ASP A 58 3.78 -11.42 -0.29
CA ASP A 58 2.69 -11.93 0.54
C ASP A 58 1.37 -12.09 -0.24
N GLY A 59 1.35 -11.79 -1.55
CA GLY A 59 0.16 -11.81 -2.39
C GLY A 59 -0.62 -10.51 -2.41
N SER A 60 -0.16 -9.50 -1.67
CA SER A 60 -0.79 -8.19 -1.65
C SER A 60 -0.50 -7.39 -2.93
N ILE A 61 -1.45 -6.52 -3.27
CA ILE A 61 -1.23 -5.38 -4.16
C ILE A 61 -1.40 -4.11 -3.34
N ALA A 62 -0.43 -3.21 -3.43
CA ALA A 62 -0.39 -1.98 -2.66
C ALA A 62 -0.17 -0.77 -3.56
N SER A 63 -0.72 0.39 -3.19
CA SER A 63 -0.39 1.66 -3.82
C SER A 63 0.39 2.57 -2.88
N PHE A 64 1.36 3.30 -3.43
CA PHE A 64 2.20 4.24 -2.69
C PHE A 64 2.24 5.57 -3.41
N SER A 65 2.28 6.66 -2.64
CA SER A 65 2.61 7.97 -3.21
C SER A 65 4.09 8.00 -3.57
N ILE A 66 4.40 8.52 -4.76
CA ILE A 66 5.77 8.72 -5.22
C ILE A 66 6.48 9.68 -4.26
N SER A 67 5.80 10.73 -3.81
CA SER A 67 6.34 11.70 -2.86
C SER A 67 6.82 11.02 -1.57
N SER A 68 5.99 10.15 -0.99
CA SER A 68 6.37 9.36 0.20
C SER A 68 7.55 8.42 -0.07
N CYS A 69 7.62 7.80 -1.25
CA CYS A 69 8.76 6.95 -1.61
C CYS A 69 10.07 7.75 -1.76
N LEU A 70 9.99 9.02 -2.18
CA LEU A 70 11.16 9.88 -2.36
C LEU A 70 11.67 10.45 -1.03
N GLU A 71 10.78 10.85 -0.12
CA GLU A 71 11.14 11.36 1.22
C GLU A 71 12.02 10.38 2.01
N LEU A 72 11.79 9.09 1.81
CA LEU A 72 12.55 7.99 2.42
C LEU A 72 14.01 7.90 1.98
N ASN A 73 14.37 8.41 0.80
CA ASN A 73 15.75 8.43 0.32
C ASN A 73 16.57 9.59 0.91
N TYR A 74 15.91 10.65 1.39
CA TYR A 74 16.59 11.82 1.98
C TYR A 74 16.88 11.65 3.48
N ALA A 75 16.12 10.80 4.17
CA ALA A 75 16.39 10.43 5.55
C ALA A 75 17.51 9.36 5.57
N GLY A 76 18.77 9.79 5.63
CA GLY A 76 19.97 8.92 5.59
C GLY A 76 20.16 7.91 6.74
N ASN A 77 19.08 7.36 7.31
CA ASN A 77 19.09 6.31 8.32
C ASN A 77 18.78 4.95 7.68
N SER A 78 19.62 3.95 7.97
CA SER A 78 19.58 2.57 7.47
C SER A 78 18.32 1.74 7.86
N LEU A 79 17.30 2.35 8.49
CA LEU A 79 16.07 1.72 8.94
C LEU A 79 14.85 2.45 8.38
N VAL A 80 14.91 2.77 7.09
CA VAL A 80 13.89 3.52 6.37
C VAL A 80 12.53 2.81 6.52
N PRO A 81 11.50 3.45 7.11
CA PRO A 81 10.16 2.90 7.16
C PRO A 81 9.67 2.65 5.73
N VAL A 82 9.14 1.46 5.44
CA VAL A 82 8.40 1.22 4.20
C VAL A 82 7.29 2.28 4.14
N PRO A 83 7.10 3.01 3.02
CA PRO A 83 6.10 4.06 2.97
C PRO A 83 4.74 3.43 3.24
N GLU A 84 3.92 4.05 4.09
CA GLU A 84 2.58 3.53 4.34
C GLU A 84 1.80 3.47 3.02
N SER A 85 1.25 2.29 2.73
CA SER A 85 0.48 2.09 1.52
C SER A 85 -0.81 2.90 1.60
N SER A 86 -1.08 3.71 0.59
CA SER A 86 -2.32 4.47 0.43
C SER A 86 -3.54 3.57 0.24
N TRP A 87 -3.31 2.38 -0.32
CA TRP A 87 -4.30 1.33 -0.49
C TRP A 87 -3.57 -0.01 -0.49
N LEU A 88 -4.18 -1.02 0.12
CA LEU A 88 -3.64 -2.37 0.21
C LEU A 88 -4.80 -3.36 0.05
N VAL A 89 -4.64 -4.34 -0.81
CA VAL A 89 -5.58 -5.46 -0.93
C VAL A 89 -4.83 -6.78 -0.91
N GLN A 90 -5.39 -7.77 -0.20
CA GLN A 90 -4.96 -9.14 -0.35
C GLN A 90 -5.49 -9.68 -1.67
N GLY A 91 -4.64 -9.65 -2.68
CA GLY A 91 -4.97 -10.11 -4.02
C GLY A 91 -4.92 -11.62 -4.08
N HIS A 92 -3.77 -12.22 -3.82
CA HIS A 92 -3.46 -13.60 -4.15
C HIS A 92 -3.20 -14.48 -2.92
N GLU A 93 -3.45 -15.78 -3.06
CA GLU A 93 -2.93 -16.78 -2.12
C GLU A 93 -1.49 -17.13 -2.53
N GLY A 94 -0.51 -16.59 -1.79
CA GLY A 94 0.90 -16.63 -2.20
C GLY A 94 1.31 -15.42 -3.06
N PRO A 95 2.58 -15.33 -3.47
CA PRO A 95 3.16 -14.14 -4.11
C PRO A 95 2.36 -13.57 -5.29
N ALA A 96 2.20 -12.24 -5.33
CA ALA A 96 1.74 -11.53 -6.51
C ALA A 96 2.96 -11.13 -7.36
N TYR A 97 2.98 -11.52 -8.63
CA TYR A 97 4.17 -11.37 -9.48
C TYR A 97 4.07 -10.22 -10.47
N ASP A 98 2.86 -9.90 -10.93
CA ASP A 98 2.67 -8.88 -11.93
C ASP A 98 1.41 -8.04 -11.68
N VAL A 99 1.50 -6.77 -12.07
CA VAL A 99 0.40 -5.82 -12.15
C VAL A 99 0.48 -5.01 -13.44
N LYS A 100 -0.67 -4.80 -14.07
CA LYS A 100 -0.80 -3.99 -15.30
C LYS A 100 -2.06 -3.16 -15.28
N PHE A 101 -1.95 -1.97 -15.85
CA PHE A 101 -3.11 -1.15 -16.16
C PHE A 101 -3.61 -1.44 -17.57
N TYR A 102 -4.92 -1.40 -17.74
CA TYR A 102 -5.60 -1.52 -19.04
C TYR A 102 -6.71 -0.48 -19.14
N GLY A 103 -6.98 0.01 -20.35
CA GLY A 103 -7.97 1.05 -20.58
C GLY A 103 -7.47 2.45 -20.25
N ASN A 104 -8.36 3.44 -20.40
CA ASN A 104 -8.06 4.85 -20.20
C ASN A 104 -9.15 5.49 -19.33
N HIS A 105 -8.77 6.46 -18.48
CA HIS A 105 -9.68 7.28 -17.69
C HIS A 105 -10.67 6.47 -16.84
N GLU A 106 -11.97 6.54 -17.14
CA GLU A 106 -13.06 6.05 -16.29
C GLU A 106 -13.17 4.51 -16.27
N ASP A 107 -12.83 3.87 -17.38
CA ASP A 107 -12.86 2.41 -17.53
C ASP A 107 -11.49 1.76 -17.27
N SER A 108 -10.59 2.49 -16.60
CA SER A 108 -9.26 1.99 -16.27
C SER A 108 -9.36 0.78 -15.33
N LEU A 109 -8.77 -0.33 -15.75
CA LEU A 109 -8.66 -1.56 -14.99
C LEU A 109 -7.24 -1.75 -14.47
N LEU A 110 -7.14 -2.23 -13.24
CA LEU A 110 -5.94 -2.80 -12.67
C LEU A 110 -6.05 -4.31 -12.74
N LEU A 111 -5.07 -4.98 -13.34
CA LEU A 111 -5.00 -6.44 -13.42
C LEU A 111 -3.76 -6.94 -12.69
N SER A 112 -3.88 -8.04 -11.95
CA SER A 112 -2.74 -8.71 -11.32
C SER A 112 -2.78 -10.22 -11.50
N CYS A 113 -1.61 -10.87 -11.37
CA CYS A 113 -1.49 -12.32 -11.31
C CYS A 113 -0.48 -12.77 -10.25
N GLY A 114 -0.64 -14.00 -9.76
CA GLY A 114 0.16 -14.54 -8.66
C GLY A 114 0.22 -16.06 -8.65
N ASP A 115 0.83 -16.59 -7.59
CA ASP A 115 1.16 -18.01 -7.41
C ASP A 115 -0.08 -18.91 -7.32
N ASP A 116 -1.23 -18.34 -6.92
CA ASP A 116 -2.53 -19.03 -6.93
C ASP A 116 -3.08 -19.35 -8.33
N GLY A 117 -2.34 -19.02 -9.39
CA GLY A 117 -2.71 -19.30 -10.78
C GLY A 117 -3.88 -18.46 -11.27
N ARG A 118 -4.27 -17.39 -10.54
CA ARG A 118 -5.40 -16.54 -10.88
C ARG A 118 -4.96 -15.21 -11.45
N ILE A 119 -5.78 -14.69 -12.35
CA ILE A 119 -5.76 -13.28 -12.75
C ILE A 119 -6.91 -12.59 -12.02
N ARG A 120 -6.63 -11.49 -11.33
CA ARG A 120 -7.64 -10.67 -10.67
C ARG A 120 -7.66 -9.27 -11.27
N GLY A 121 -8.82 -8.62 -11.19
CA GLY A 121 -9.05 -7.32 -11.80
C GLY A 121 -9.89 -6.42 -10.92
N TRP A 122 -9.55 -5.13 -10.91
CA TRP A 122 -10.26 -4.09 -10.19
C TRP A 122 -10.49 -2.88 -11.10
N LYS A 123 -11.58 -2.16 -10.87
CA LYS A 123 -11.78 -0.84 -11.49
C LYS A 123 -10.98 0.19 -10.71
N TRP A 124 -10.04 0.83 -11.38
CA TRP A 124 -9.08 1.73 -10.74
C TRP A 124 -9.75 2.98 -10.14
N LYS A 125 -10.74 3.55 -10.84
CA LYS A 125 -11.47 4.74 -10.38
C LYS A 125 -12.19 4.50 -9.05
N GLU A 126 -12.89 3.36 -8.94
CA GLU A 126 -13.61 2.97 -7.71
C GLU A 126 -12.66 2.80 -6.51
N MET A 127 -11.43 2.33 -6.76
CA MET A 127 -10.42 2.20 -5.72
C MET A 127 -9.94 3.56 -5.19
N LEU A 128 -9.80 4.56 -6.05
CA LEU A 128 -9.38 5.90 -5.64
C LEU A 128 -10.49 6.64 -4.87
N GLU A 129 -11.74 6.50 -5.31
CA GLU A 129 -12.92 7.12 -4.65
C GLU A 129 -13.16 6.54 -3.24
N SER A 130 -12.86 5.25 -3.04
CA SER A 130 -12.97 4.63 -1.70
C SER A 130 -12.10 5.32 -0.65
N LYS A 131 -10.95 5.89 -1.05
CA LYS A 131 -10.04 6.62 -0.17
C LYS A 131 -10.59 8.00 0.21
N GLU A 132 -11.24 8.69 -0.72
CA GLU A 132 -11.84 10.01 -0.48
C GLU A 132 -13.04 9.94 0.46
N SER A 133 -13.87 8.90 0.35
CA SER A 133 -15.02 8.71 1.26
C SER A 133 -14.62 8.45 2.71
N ALA A 134 -13.44 7.85 2.95
CA ALA A 134 -12.93 7.55 4.29
C ALA A 134 -12.35 8.80 5.01
N GLN A 135 -12.01 9.86 4.26
CA GLN A 135 -11.57 11.15 4.81
C GLN A 135 -12.73 12.12 5.08
N GLY A 136 -13.97 11.76 4.72
CA GLY A 136 -15.15 12.64 4.80
C GLY A 136 -16.09 12.42 5.98
N SER A 137 -15.84 11.45 6.87
CA SER A 137 -16.75 11.13 7.97
C SER A 137 -16.09 11.28 9.34
N ASP A 138 -15.70 12.49 9.71
CA ASP A 138 -15.42 12.82 11.11
C ASP A 138 -15.77 14.27 11.43
N THR A 139 -17.06 14.60 11.33
CA THR A 139 -17.70 15.66 12.13
C THR A 139 -19.21 15.59 11.93
N PHE A 140 -19.95 15.07 12.92
CA PHE A 140 -21.24 15.61 13.40
C PHE A 140 -21.66 14.81 14.64
N LYS A 141 -21.15 15.23 15.81
CA LYS A 141 -21.83 15.17 17.10
C LYS A 141 -22.30 16.60 17.39
N LEU A 142 -23.44 16.93 17.97
CA LEU A 142 -24.61 16.27 18.55
C LEU A 142 -25.68 17.39 18.60
N GLN A 143 -26.96 17.05 18.60
CA GLN A 143 -28.00 17.91 19.17
C GLN A 143 -28.63 17.19 20.35
#